data_AF-A0A8T9BLW3-F1
#
_entry.id   AF-A0A8T9BLW3-F1
#
_cell.length_a   1.000
_cell.length_b   1.000
_cell.length_c   1.000
_cell.angle_alpha   90.00
_cell.angle_beta   90.00
_cell.angle_gamma   90.00
#
_symmetry.space_group_name_H-M   'P 1'
#
loop_
_entity.id
_entity.type
_entity.pdbx_description
1 polymer ?
#
loop_
_entity_poly.entity_id
_entity_poly.type
_entity_poly.pdbx_seq_one_letter_code
_entity_poly.pdbx_strand_id
1 'polypeptide(L)'
;MARKASTESDLWFGVLDPRKRKQIQNRLAQRARRQRLAKQTADTQPTPRSSKTHPTNASTPSKPIRSINSNGTRDVDLGASQLLSIIRDSRAPVSSDHRLLPLPHHTLFSALFRNGVILGLSCSTSSIGISTPTSTSTPSTIPESLRPTPLQVRRVHFQWIDRFPFPRMRDNMIERDDAYSAEDFLGDIFSVETFRIRPGFMSWDPEAWVVKGDFRKKWMLLLDDPELAVEP
;
A
#
# COMPACT_ATOMS: atom_id res chain seq x y z
N MET A 1 -31.97 14.99 -2.58
CA MET A 1 -30.59 15.06 -2.06
C MET A 1 -30.61 14.64 -0.59
N ALA A 2 -30.09 13.47 -0.24
CA ALA A 2 -30.06 13.03 1.16
C ALA A 2 -28.87 13.71 1.88
N ARG A 3 -29.15 14.63 2.81
CA ARG A 3 -28.14 15.15 3.75
C ARG A 3 -27.71 13.99 4.65
N LYS A 4 -26.46 13.56 4.53
CA LYS A 4 -25.86 12.56 5.41
C LYS A 4 -25.77 13.18 6.81
N ALA A 5 -26.46 12.59 7.79
CA ALA A 5 -26.45 13.08 9.17
C ALA A 5 -24.99 13.14 9.67
N SER A 6 -24.54 14.32 10.08
CA SER A 6 -23.28 14.47 10.80
C SER A 6 -23.45 13.83 12.16
N THR A 7 -22.84 12.67 12.38
CA THR A 7 -22.77 12.05 13.71
C THR A 7 -22.06 13.01 14.68
N GLU A 8 -22.51 13.04 15.94
CA GLU A 8 -21.93 13.89 17.01
C GLU A 8 -20.41 13.73 17.13
N SER A 9 -19.90 12.54 16.82
CA SER A 9 -18.47 12.25 16.78
C SER A 9 -17.69 13.07 15.74
N ASP A 10 -18.31 13.54 14.65
CA ASP A 10 -17.68 14.29 13.54
C ASP A 10 -17.54 15.80 13.83
N LEU A 11 -18.09 16.28 14.94
CA LEU A 11 -17.98 17.67 15.37
C LEU A 11 -16.64 17.91 16.08
N TRP A 12 -15.64 18.36 15.31
CA TRP A 12 -14.34 18.76 15.88
C TRP A 12 -14.37 20.14 16.55
N PHE A 13 -15.42 20.93 16.31
CA PHE A 13 -15.61 22.26 16.88
C PHE A 13 -15.97 22.13 18.36
N GLY A 14 -15.18 22.75 19.26
CA GLY A 14 -15.38 22.67 20.72
C GLY A 14 -14.56 21.59 21.43
N VAL A 15 -13.81 20.74 20.72
CA VAL A 15 -12.90 19.76 21.35
C VAL A 15 -11.66 20.49 21.90
N LEU A 16 -11.51 20.52 23.22
CA LEU A 16 -10.42 21.21 23.93
C LEU A 16 -9.07 20.49 23.79
N ASP A 17 -9.07 19.15 23.70
CA ASP A 17 -7.87 18.35 23.53
C ASP A 17 -7.36 18.42 22.08
N PRO A 18 -6.15 18.97 21.82
CA PRO A 18 -5.59 19.08 20.49
C PRO A 18 -5.44 17.73 19.78
N ARG A 19 -5.14 16.65 20.51
CA ARG A 19 -4.96 15.31 19.92
C ARG A 19 -6.29 14.76 19.42
N LYS A 20 -7.34 14.85 20.24
CA LYS A 20 -8.70 14.43 19.84
C LYS A 20 -9.21 15.24 18.66
N ARG A 21 -8.96 16.56 18.64
CA ARG A 21 -9.31 17.43 17.50
C ARG A 21 -8.63 16.97 16.21
N LYS A 22 -7.30 16.74 16.26
CA LYS A 22 -6.53 16.25 15.10
C LYS A 22 -7.03 14.88 14.64
N GLN A 23 -7.37 13.98 15.57
CA GLN A 23 -7.91 12.66 15.25
C GLN A 23 -9.24 12.75 14.49
N ILE A 24 -10.17 13.60 14.93
CA ILE A 24 -11.45 13.83 14.24
C ILE A 24 -11.21 14.44 12.85
N GLN A 25 -10.32 15.43 12.74
CA GLN A 25 -9.97 16.04 11.45
C GLN A 25 -9.34 15.02 10.49
N ASN A 26 -8.39 14.20 10.95
CA ASN A 26 -7.77 13.16 10.16
C ASN A 26 -8.80 12.14 9.68
N ARG A 27 -9.72 11.71 10.56
CA ARG A 27 -10.81 10.81 10.20
C ARG A 27 -11.69 11.39 9.09
N LEU A 28 -12.07 12.66 9.18
CA LEU A 28 -12.87 13.34 8.16
C LEU A 28 -12.12 13.44 6.83
N ALA A 29 -10.83 13.82 6.86
CA ALA A 29 -9.98 13.91 5.68
C ALA A 29 -9.81 12.54 5.00
N GLN A 30 -9.62 11.49 5.78
CA GLN A 30 -9.47 10.10 5.31
C GLN A 30 -10.77 9.59 4.67
N ARG A 31 -11.92 9.86 5.28
CA ARG A 31 -13.24 9.56 4.69
C ARG A 31 -13.45 10.30 3.37
N ALA A 32 -13.13 11.58 3.31
CA ALA A 32 -13.24 12.38 2.08
C ALA A 32 -12.29 11.87 0.97
N ARG A 33 -11.05 11.54 1.32
CA ARG A 33 -10.06 10.97 0.41
C ARG A 33 -10.53 9.65 -0.19
N ARG A 34 -11.03 8.73 0.64
CA ARG A 34 -11.60 7.44 0.21
C ARG A 34 -12.77 7.64 -0.74
N GLN A 35 -13.69 8.56 -0.44
CA GLN A 35 -14.83 8.84 -1.33
C GLN A 35 -14.38 9.37 -2.70
N ARG A 36 -13.35 10.23 -2.75
CA ARG A 36 -12.81 10.75 -4.02
C ARG A 36 -12.16 9.63 -4.84
N LEU A 37 -11.33 8.80 -4.22
CA LEU A 37 -10.62 7.70 -4.88
C LEU A 37 -11.56 6.55 -5.30
N ALA A 38 -12.59 6.24 -4.51
CA ALA A 38 -13.63 5.27 -4.86
C ALA A 38 -14.43 5.71 -6.10
N LYS A 39 -14.69 7.01 -6.25
CA LYS A 39 -15.31 7.56 -7.46
C LYS A 39 -14.39 7.47 -8.69
N GLN A 40 -13.10 7.76 -8.53
CA GLN A 40 -12.12 7.63 -9.61
C GLN A 40 -11.92 6.19 -10.10
N THR A 41 -11.93 5.23 -9.17
CA THR A 41 -11.83 3.80 -9.51
C THR A 41 -13.11 3.25 -10.15
N ALA A 42 -14.29 3.81 -9.81
CA ALA A 42 -15.55 3.47 -10.47
C ALA A 42 -15.64 4.00 -11.93
N ASP A 43 -15.09 5.18 -12.22
CA ASP A 43 -15.06 5.75 -13.59
C ASP A 43 -14.04 5.06 -14.51
N THR A 44 -13.13 4.23 -13.98
CA THR A 44 -12.09 3.52 -14.76
C THR A 44 -12.46 2.05 -15.03
N GLN A 45 -13.76 1.70 -15.04
CA GLN A 45 -14.24 0.40 -15.53
C GLN A 45 -14.32 0.40 -17.07
N PRO A 46 -13.65 -0.52 -17.79
CA PRO A 46 -13.79 -0.64 -19.23
C PRO A 46 -15.16 -1.21 -19.58
N THR A 47 -15.95 -0.45 -20.34
CA THR A 47 -17.22 -0.91 -20.90
C THR A 47 -17.00 -2.12 -21.83
N PRO A 48 -17.90 -3.12 -21.85
CA PRO A 48 -17.77 -4.25 -22.77
C PRO A 48 -18.05 -3.78 -24.19
N ARG A 49 -17.01 -3.77 -25.03
CA ARG A 49 -17.07 -3.39 -26.44
C ARG A 49 -17.88 -4.44 -27.22
N SER A 50 -19.10 -4.06 -27.60
CA SER A 50 -19.95 -4.77 -28.56
C SER A 50 -19.23 -4.91 -29.90
N SER A 51 -19.19 -6.14 -30.40
CA SER A 51 -18.65 -6.57 -31.68
C SER A 51 -19.60 -6.20 -32.83
N LYS A 52 -19.11 -5.42 -33.81
CA LYS A 52 -19.64 -5.43 -35.18
C LYS A 52 -18.51 -5.35 -36.20
N THR A 53 -18.59 -6.25 -37.18
CA THR A 53 -17.63 -6.63 -38.21
C THR A 53 -17.79 -5.87 -39.54
N HIS A 54 -16.66 -5.41 -40.12
CA HIS A 54 -16.22 -5.34 -41.54
C HIS A 54 -17.03 -4.54 -42.62
N PRO A 55 -16.47 -4.19 -43.83
CA PRO A 55 -15.17 -4.56 -44.45
C PRO A 55 -14.34 -3.45 -45.22
N THR A 56 -13.06 -3.80 -45.47
CA THR A 56 -12.09 -3.55 -46.58
C THR A 56 -12.14 -2.30 -47.53
N ASN A 57 -10.98 -1.65 -47.77
CA ASN A 57 -10.23 -1.69 -49.05
C ASN A 57 -8.90 -0.89 -49.07
N ALA A 58 -8.05 -1.27 -50.04
CA ALA A 58 -6.60 -1.14 -50.20
C ALA A 58 -5.99 0.25 -50.52
N SER A 59 -4.66 0.39 -50.31
CA SER A 59 -3.59 0.78 -51.29
C SER A 59 -2.48 1.69 -50.71
N THR A 60 -1.23 1.22 -50.72
CA THR A 60 0.06 1.95 -50.58
C THR A 60 0.46 2.62 -51.94
N PRO A 61 1.65 3.24 -52.18
CA PRO A 61 2.71 3.85 -51.33
C PRO A 61 3.26 5.22 -51.84
N SER A 62 4.04 5.98 -51.04
CA SER A 62 5.17 6.87 -51.51
C SER A 62 6.02 7.42 -50.34
N LYS A 63 7.35 7.41 -50.48
CA LYS A 63 8.38 7.98 -49.58
C LYS A 63 8.88 9.37 -50.12
N PRO A 64 10.00 9.96 -49.64
CA PRO A 64 10.16 10.80 -48.45
C PRO A 64 10.69 12.22 -48.79
N ILE A 65 10.47 13.23 -47.95
CA ILE A 65 11.22 14.50 -48.04
C ILE A 65 11.78 14.87 -46.66
N ARG A 66 13.12 14.94 -46.57
CA ARG A 66 13.89 15.57 -45.49
C ARG A 66 13.87 17.08 -45.69
N SER A 67 13.65 17.83 -44.62
CA SER A 67 14.21 19.18 -44.44
C SER A 67 14.50 19.44 -42.97
N ILE A 68 15.48 20.30 -42.74
CA ILE A 68 16.39 20.39 -41.60
C ILE A 68 16.04 21.59 -40.72
N ASN A 69 16.12 21.37 -39.40
CA ASN A 69 16.39 22.27 -38.24
C ASN A 69 15.59 23.58 -38.04
N SER A 70 15.04 23.75 -36.83
CA SER A 70 15.66 24.61 -35.78
C SER A 70 14.90 24.57 -34.43
N ASN A 71 15.66 24.25 -33.39
CA ASN A 71 15.59 24.65 -31.97
C ASN A 71 14.25 24.85 -31.23
N GLY A 72 14.05 24.05 -30.18
CA GLY A 72 13.27 24.44 -29.00
C GLY A 72 12.66 23.25 -28.25
N THR A 73 13.14 22.99 -27.02
CA THR A 73 12.58 22.10 -25.99
C THR A 73 12.43 20.61 -26.35
N ARG A 74 13.41 19.79 -25.92
CA ARG A 74 13.25 18.34 -25.85
C ARG A 74 12.50 17.98 -24.57
N ASP A 75 11.21 17.71 -24.71
CA ASP A 75 10.47 16.87 -23.77
C ASP A 75 11.07 15.46 -23.86
N VAL A 76 11.65 14.98 -22.76
CA VAL A 76 12.18 13.60 -22.67
C VAL A 76 11.05 12.75 -22.12
N ASP A 77 10.25 12.17 -23.01
CA ASP A 77 9.27 11.13 -22.70
C ASP A 77 10.01 9.84 -22.33
N LEU A 78 10.42 9.74 -21.06
CA LEU A 78 11.00 8.53 -20.49
C LEU A 78 9.87 7.62 -20.02
N GLY A 79 9.42 6.75 -20.92
CA GLY A 79 8.42 5.73 -20.62
C GLY A 79 8.80 4.89 -19.41
N ALA A 80 7.80 4.52 -18.59
CA ALA A 80 7.95 3.78 -17.33
C ALA A 80 8.83 2.51 -17.42
N SER A 81 8.95 1.92 -18.61
CA SER A 81 9.82 0.77 -18.89
C SER A 81 11.32 1.07 -18.76
N GLN A 82 11.75 2.32 -18.96
CA GLN A 82 13.15 2.73 -18.90
C GLN A 82 13.59 3.14 -17.49
N LEU A 83 12.65 3.53 -16.62
CA LEU A 83 12.93 3.71 -15.18
C LEU A 83 13.16 2.37 -14.46
N LEU A 84 12.51 1.30 -14.91
CA LEU A 84 12.70 -0.04 -14.36
C LEU A 84 14.08 -0.64 -14.68
N SER A 85 14.73 -0.24 -15.78
CA SER A 85 16.09 -0.68 -16.09
C SER A 85 17.16 0.05 -15.26
N ILE A 86 16.95 1.34 -14.93
CA ILE A 86 17.85 2.12 -14.07
C ILE A 86 17.87 1.58 -12.64
N ILE A 87 16.73 1.09 -12.13
CA ILE A 87 16.63 0.44 -10.82
C ILE A 87 17.33 -0.94 -10.82
N ARG A 88 17.46 -1.59 -11.98
CA ARG A 88 18.06 -2.93 -12.07
C ARG A 88 19.58 -2.92 -12.00
N ASP A 89 20.22 -1.78 -12.27
CA ASP A 89 21.68 -1.70 -12.46
C ASP A 89 22.42 -0.77 -11.48
N SER A 90 21.74 -0.24 -10.45
CA SER A 90 22.38 0.55 -9.39
C SER A 90 22.91 -0.33 -8.25
N ARG A 91 23.72 -1.35 -8.59
CA ARG A 91 24.64 -1.98 -7.62
C ARG A 91 26.00 -1.30 -7.70
N ALA A 92 26.05 -0.06 -7.21
CA ALA A 92 27.35 0.50 -6.82
C ALA A 92 27.99 -0.47 -5.80
N PRO A 93 29.28 -0.82 -5.94
CA PRO A 93 29.96 -1.64 -4.94
C PRO A 93 29.95 -0.86 -3.62
N VAL A 94 29.14 -1.35 -2.70
CA VAL A 94 28.96 -0.77 -1.38
C VAL A 94 30.32 -0.77 -0.67
N SER A 95 30.75 0.40 -0.14
CA SER A 95 32.04 0.59 0.56
C SER A 95 32.31 -0.49 1.62
N SER A 96 33.58 -0.85 1.85
CA SER A 96 33.99 -1.82 2.89
C SER A 96 33.49 -1.45 4.28
N ASP A 97 33.30 -0.16 4.58
CA ASP A 97 32.80 0.31 5.88
C ASP A 97 31.32 -0.05 6.11
N HIS A 98 30.56 -0.27 5.03
CA HIS A 98 29.19 -0.79 5.11
C HIS A 98 29.14 -2.27 5.53
N ARG A 99 30.27 -2.98 5.54
CA ARG A 99 30.39 -4.33 6.12
C ARG A 99 30.56 -4.31 7.64
N LEU A 100 30.90 -3.15 8.22
CA LEU A 100 30.99 -2.91 9.66
C LEU A 100 29.70 -2.28 10.24
N LEU A 101 28.80 -1.81 9.37
CA LEU A 101 27.41 -1.60 9.73
C LEU A 101 26.71 -2.97 9.82
N PRO A 102 25.88 -3.24 10.84
CA PRO A 102 25.04 -4.44 10.86
C PRO A 102 23.99 -4.35 9.73
N LEU A 103 24.37 -4.67 8.50
CA LEU A 103 23.44 -4.85 7.37
C LEU A 103 22.75 -6.23 7.48
N PRO A 104 21.46 -6.32 7.12
CA PRO A 104 20.43 -6.33 8.15
C PRO A 104 19.83 -7.73 8.31
N HIS A 105 19.78 -8.20 9.56
CA HIS A 105 18.66 -9.04 9.97
C HIS A 105 17.37 -8.29 9.57
N HIS A 106 16.46 -8.94 8.83
CA HIS A 106 15.25 -8.36 8.25
C HIS A 106 14.74 -7.12 9.01
N THR A 107 14.92 -5.90 8.48
CA THR A 107 14.25 -4.75 9.11
C THR A 107 12.75 -4.85 8.90
N LEU A 108 11.94 -4.19 9.73
CA LEU A 108 10.49 -4.06 9.53
C LEU A 108 10.14 -3.68 8.09
N PHE A 109 10.80 -2.64 7.55
CA PHE A 109 10.57 -2.19 6.18
C PHE A 109 10.96 -3.23 5.13
N SER A 110 12.06 -3.94 5.35
CA SER A 110 12.47 -5.03 4.44
C SER A 110 11.45 -6.17 4.45
N ALA A 111 10.89 -6.50 5.60
CA ALA A 111 9.85 -7.52 5.73
C ALA A 111 8.55 -7.09 5.04
N LEU A 112 8.07 -5.87 5.30
CA LEU A 112 6.87 -5.31 4.66
C LEU A 112 7.04 -5.17 3.13
N PHE A 113 8.23 -4.81 2.68
CA PHE A 113 8.53 -4.72 1.25
C PHE A 113 8.44 -6.09 0.59
N ARG A 114 9.13 -7.10 1.14
CA ARG A 114 9.11 -8.48 0.63
C ARG A 114 7.70 -9.07 0.61
N ASN A 115 6.92 -8.87 1.68
CA ASN A 115 5.54 -9.34 1.73
C ASN A 115 4.69 -8.71 0.63
N GLY A 116 4.87 -7.43 0.32
CA GLY A 116 4.16 -6.83 -0.81
C GLY A 116 4.64 -7.30 -2.17
N VAL A 117 5.91 -7.67 -2.35
CA VAL A 117 6.39 -8.30 -3.59
C VAL A 117 5.67 -9.63 -3.82
N ILE A 118 5.50 -10.45 -2.78
CA ILE A 118 4.74 -11.71 -2.83
C ILE A 118 3.28 -11.47 -3.26
N LEU A 119 2.69 -10.38 -2.75
CA LEU A 119 1.31 -9.99 -3.06
C LEU A 119 1.15 -9.20 -4.37
N GLY A 120 2.23 -8.89 -5.08
CA GLY A 120 2.18 -8.05 -6.28
C GLY A 120 1.79 -6.59 -6.02
N LEU A 121 2.02 -6.08 -4.81
CA LEU A 121 1.66 -4.72 -4.40
C LEU A 121 2.79 -3.72 -4.61
N SER A 122 2.48 -2.57 -5.20
CA SER A 122 3.41 -1.44 -5.29
C SER A 122 3.74 -0.87 -3.90
N CYS A 123 4.99 -0.46 -3.70
CA CYS A 123 5.45 0.11 -2.43
C CYS A 123 4.93 1.55 -2.30
N SER A 124 3.75 1.71 -1.71
CA SER A 124 3.09 3.00 -1.50
C SER A 124 2.26 2.95 -0.23
N THR A 125 2.30 4.03 0.56
CA THR A 125 1.44 4.23 1.74
C THR A 125 0.07 4.79 1.37
N SER A 126 -0.08 5.28 0.14
CA SER A 126 -1.26 6.03 -0.31
C SER A 126 -2.21 5.20 -1.16
N SER A 127 -1.76 4.04 -1.65
CA SER A 127 -2.58 3.16 -2.49
C SER A 127 -3.76 2.59 -1.70
N ILE A 128 -4.95 2.67 -2.29
CA ILE A 128 -6.20 2.20 -1.71
C ILE A 128 -6.88 1.27 -2.72
N GLY A 129 -7.46 0.18 -2.24
CA GLY A 129 -8.19 -0.77 -3.07
C GLY A 129 -8.84 -1.86 -2.24
N ILE A 130 -9.37 -2.87 -2.92
CA ILE A 130 -9.70 -4.17 -2.34
C ILE A 130 -8.58 -5.16 -2.69
N SER A 131 -8.40 -6.19 -1.87
CA SER A 131 -7.41 -7.23 -2.15
C SER A 131 -7.99 -8.24 -3.16
N THR A 132 -7.14 -8.78 -4.03
CA THR A 132 -7.54 -9.79 -5.01
C THR A 132 -7.76 -11.15 -4.32
N PRO A 133 -8.88 -11.84 -4.54
CA PRO A 133 -9.12 -13.13 -3.92
C PRO A 133 -8.08 -14.16 -4.39
N THR A 134 -7.67 -15.05 -3.49
CA THR A 134 -6.79 -16.17 -3.86
C THR A 134 -7.56 -17.15 -4.75
N SER A 135 -7.09 -17.37 -5.98
CA SER A 135 -7.70 -18.35 -6.90
C SER A 135 -7.57 -19.76 -6.34
N THR A 136 -8.68 -20.51 -6.31
CA THR A 136 -8.74 -21.90 -5.81
C THR A 136 -8.19 -22.93 -6.79
N SER A 137 -7.88 -22.54 -8.03
CA SER A 137 -7.52 -23.45 -9.13
C SER A 137 -6.01 -23.70 -9.30
N THR A 138 -5.17 -23.10 -8.47
CA THR A 138 -3.69 -23.26 -8.51
C THR A 138 -3.15 -23.30 -7.08
N PRO A 139 -2.09 -24.09 -6.79
CA PRO A 139 -1.42 -24.02 -5.49
C PRO A 139 -1.04 -22.55 -5.24
N SER A 140 -1.60 -21.95 -4.18
CA SER A 140 -1.39 -20.52 -3.93
C SER A 140 0.10 -20.30 -3.65
N THR A 141 0.78 -19.58 -4.53
CA THR A 141 2.14 -19.06 -4.29
C THR A 141 2.21 -18.11 -3.10
N ILE A 142 1.05 -17.69 -2.57
CA ILE A 142 0.90 -16.81 -1.42
C ILE A 142 0.87 -17.65 -0.13
N PRO A 143 1.78 -17.40 0.83
CA PRO A 143 1.76 -18.02 2.16
C PRO A 143 0.47 -17.73 2.93
N GLU A 144 0.06 -18.66 3.80
CA GLU A 144 -1.21 -18.61 4.55
C GLU A 144 -1.43 -17.28 5.28
N SER A 145 -0.42 -16.84 6.04
CA SER A 145 -0.44 -15.61 6.83
C SER A 145 -0.65 -14.32 6.01
N LEU A 146 -0.31 -14.36 4.71
CA LEU A 146 -0.49 -13.24 3.78
C LEU A 146 -1.75 -13.35 2.93
N ARG A 147 -2.47 -14.48 2.97
CA ARG A 147 -3.70 -14.62 2.18
C ARG A 147 -4.70 -13.51 2.54
N PRO A 148 -5.37 -12.93 1.54
CA PRO A 148 -6.40 -11.91 1.79
C PRO A 148 -7.56 -12.45 2.62
N THR A 149 -7.97 -11.70 3.63
CA THR A 149 -9.12 -12.02 4.46
C THR A 149 -10.44 -11.74 3.70
N PRO A 150 -11.57 -12.33 4.13
CA PRO A 150 -12.87 -12.00 3.58
C PRO A 150 -13.23 -10.51 3.70
N LEU A 151 -12.71 -9.81 4.72
CA LEU A 151 -12.94 -8.38 4.88
C LEU A 151 -12.14 -7.56 3.86
N GLN A 152 -10.87 -7.90 3.65
CA GLN A 152 -9.98 -7.26 2.68
C GLN A 152 -10.49 -7.33 1.23
N VAL A 153 -11.14 -8.45 0.85
CA VAL A 153 -11.74 -8.61 -0.49
C VAL A 153 -13.01 -7.77 -0.66
N ARG A 154 -13.72 -7.45 0.43
CA ARG A 154 -15.03 -6.75 0.38
C ARG A 154 -14.96 -5.26 0.69
N ARG A 155 -13.97 -4.81 1.47
CA ARG A 155 -13.89 -3.44 1.97
C ARG A 155 -12.68 -2.71 1.40
N VAL A 156 -12.92 -1.54 0.82
CA VAL A 156 -11.85 -0.65 0.34
C VAL A 156 -11.00 -0.16 1.51
N HIS A 157 -9.69 -0.37 1.44
CA HIS A 157 -8.73 -0.03 2.49
C HIS A 157 -7.37 0.34 1.91
N PHE A 158 -6.45 0.80 2.76
CA PHE A 158 -5.08 1.10 2.32
C PHE A 158 -4.27 -0.18 2.13
N GLN A 159 -3.71 -0.39 0.95
CA GLN A 159 -3.02 -1.64 0.58
C GLN A 159 -1.71 -1.88 1.33
N TRP A 160 -1.18 -0.89 2.05
CA TRP A 160 -0.03 -1.13 2.94
C TRP A 160 -0.39 -2.05 4.11
N ILE A 161 -1.67 -2.12 4.50
CA ILE A 161 -2.16 -3.00 5.57
C ILE A 161 -1.90 -4.47 5.20
N ASP A 162 -2.08 -4.82 3.93
CA ASP A 162 -1.96 -6.19 3.41
C ASP A 162 -0.57 -6.80 3.60
N ARG A 163 0.44 -5.95 3.80
CA ARG A 163 1.86 -6.34 3.92
C ARG A 163 2.17 -6.99 5.27
N PHE A 164 1.30 -6.86 6.26
CA PHE A 164 1.48 -7.50 7.56
C PHE A 164 1.00 -8.95 7.54
N PRO A 165 1.77 -9.91 8.06
CA PRO A 165 1.41 -11.33 8.04
C PRO A 165 0.46 -11.74 9.19
N PHE A 166 -0.49 -10.87 9.52
CA PHE A 166 -1.37 -11.04 10.68
C PHE A 166 -2.83 -10.78 10.24
N PRO A 167 -3.60 -11.83 9.90
CA PRO A 167 -4.96 -11.67 9.39
C PRO A 167 -5.87 -10.84 10.30
N ARG A 168 -5.87 -11.12 11.62
CA ARG A 168 -6.74 -10.40 12.56
C ARG A 168 -6.28 -8.97 12.79
N MET A 169 -4.98 -8.73 12.86
CA MET A 169 -4.45 -7.36 12.93
C MET A 169 -4.84 -6.52 11.70
N ARG A 170 -4.76 -7.09 10.49
CA ARG A 170 -5.19 -6.42 9.25
C ARG A 170 -6.67 -6.10 9.29
N ASP A 171 -7.50 -7.05 9.71
CA ASP A 171 -8.93 -6.84 9.84
C ASP A 171 -9.26 -5.75 10.87
N ASN A 172 -8.60 -5.74 12.04
CA ASN A 172 -8.75 -4.68 13.04
C ASN A 172 -8.45 -3.29 12.46
N MET A 173 -7.37 -3.14 11.69
CA MET A 173 -7.02 -1.88 11.02
C MET A 173 -8.08 -1.45 10.00
N ILE A 174 -8.65 -2.41 9.27
CA ILE A 174 -9.68 -2.13 8.27
C ILE A 174 -11.00 -1.77 8.93
N GLU A 175 -11.42 -2.53 9.96
CA GLU A 175 -12.66 -2.34 10.69
C GLU A 175 -12.71 -0.98 11.35
N ARG A 176 -11.64 -0.66 12.09
CA ARG A 176 -11.50 0.49 12.98
C ARG A 176 -10.81 1.67 12.31
N ASP A 177 -10.78 1.71 10.98
CA ASP A 177 -10.18 2.80 10.18
C ASP A 177 -10.69 4.20 10.55
N ASP A 178 -11.85 4.29 11.19
CA ASP A 178 -12.43 5.53 11.70
C ASP A 178 -12.04 5.85 13.16
N ALA A 179 -11.43 4.91 13.89
CA ALA A 179 -11.00 5.09 15.27
C ALA A 179 -9.54 5.52 15.40
N TYR A 180 -8.72 5.45 14.34
CA TYR A 180 -7.32 5.84 14.37
C TYR A 180 -6.89 6.67 13.16
N SER A 181 -5.73 7.32 13.26
CA SER A 181 -5.09 8.00 12.13
C SER A 181 -4.01 7.11 11.51
N ALA A 182 -4.18 6.77 10.23
CA ALA A 182 -3.18 6.00 9.50
C ALA A 182 -1.82 6.71 9.43
N GLU A 183 -1.81 8.04 9.30
CA GLU A 183 -0.58 8.85 9.28
C GLU A 183 0.13 8.85 10.64
N ASP A 184 -0.61 8.92 11.76
CA ASP A 184 0.04 8.85 13.08
C ASP A 184 0.60 7.44 13.35
N PHE A 185 -0.07 6.37 12.89
CA PHE A 185 0.42 4.99 12.99
C PHE A 185 1.68 4.76 12.13
N LEU A 186 1.63 5.19 10.87
CA LEU A 186 2.79 5.14 9.97
C LEU A 186 3.93 6.02 10.48
N GLY A 187 3.63 7.20 11.02
CA GLY A 187 4.61 8.11 11.61
C GLY A 187 5.41 7.45 12.74
N ASP A 188 4.74 6.73 13.63
CA ASP A 188 5.42 5.92 14.66
C ASP A 188 6.27 4.81 14.02
N ILE A 189 5.72 4.06 13.05
CA ILE A 189 6.46 3.01 12.33
C ILE A 189 7.75 3.56 11.70
N PHE A 190 7.72 4.74 11.10
CA PHE A 190 8.86 5.36 10.41
C PHE A 190 9.87 6.05 11.34
N SER A 191 9.45 6.48 12.52
CA SER A 191 10.27 7.35 13.37
C SER A 191 10.86 6.65 14.59
N VAL A 192 10.31 5.53 15.01
CA VAL A 192 10.77 4.78 16.18
C VAL A 192 10.85 3.29 15.91
N GLU A 193 11.58 2.57 16.75
CA GLU A 193 11.64 1.11 16.67
C GLU A 193 10.33 0.51 17.22
N THR A 194 9.54 -0.11 16.33
CA THR A 194 8.18 -0.60 16.64
C THR A 194 8.08 -2.12 16.63
N PHE A 195 8.71 -2.76 15.64
CA PHE A 195 8.79 -4.20 15.49
C PHE A 195 10.26 -4.62 15.36
N ARG A 196 10.60 -5.70 16.04
CA ARG A 196 11.85 -6.42 15.85
C ARG A 196 11.56 -7.70 15.09
N ILE A 197 12.28 -7.93 13.98
CA ILE A 197 12.17 -9.18 13.24
C ILE A 197 13.28 -10.13 13.69
N ARG A 198 12.92 -11.35 14.05
CA ARG A 198 13.85 -12.41 14.45
C ARG A 198 14.70 -12.84 13.25
N PRO A 199 16.03 -12.90 13.39
CA PRO A 199 16.91 -13.45 12.36
C PRO A 199 16.56 -14.89 11.99
N GLY A 200 16.65 -15.23 10.70
CA GLY A 200 16.48 -16.60 10.22
C GLY A 200 15.04 -17.00 9.85
N PHE A 201 14.05 -16.20 10.23
CA PHE A 201 12.65 -16.45 9.88
C PHE A 201 12.26 -15.77 8.57
N MET A 202 11.18 -16.26 7.94
CA MET A 202 10.62 -15.63 6.75
C MET A 202 9.81 -14.38 7.11
N SER A 203 9.73 -13.39 6.21
CA SER A 203 9.02 -12.14 6.49
C SER A 203 7.51 -12.29 6.64
N TRP A 204 6.95 -13.37 6.11
CA TRP A 204 5.55 -13.73 6.25
C TRP A 204 5.31 -14.68 7.43
N ASP A 205 6.34 -15.12 8.14
CA ASP A 205 6.16 -15.97 9.31
C ASP A 205 5.77 -15.11 10.52
N PRO A 206 4.58 -15.31 11.14
CA PRO A 206 4.17 -14.57 12.33
C PRO A 206 5.19 -14.63 13.48
N GLU A 207 5.88 -15.77 13.66
CA GLU A 207 6.88 -15.95 14.73
C GLU A 207 8.11 -15.04 14.54
N ALA A 208 8.34 -14.57 13.31
CA ALA A 208 9.41 -13.64 13.01
C ALA A 208 9.20 -12.30 13.71
N TRP A 209 7.97 -11.89 14.02
CA TRP A 209 7.68 -10.51 14.43
C TRP A 209 7.49 -10.42 15.93
N VAL A 210 8.25 -9.52 16.55
CA VAL A 210 8.10 -9.16 17.95
C VAL A 210 7.76 -7.68 18.03
N VAL A 211 6.60 -7.33 18.56
CA VAL A 211 6.18 -5.93 18.74
C VAL A 211 6.70 -5.37 20.05
N LYS A 212 7.22 -4.13 20.03
CA LYS A 212 7.62 -3.43 21.25
C LYS A 212 6.42 -3.14 22.15
N GLY A 213 6.60 -3.34 23.46
CA GLY A 213 5.52 -3.19 24.45
C GLY A 213 4.82 -1.83 24.41
N ASP A 214 5.57 -0.73 24.34
CA ASP A 214 4.98 0.62 24.35
C ASP A 214 4.23 0.97 23.07
N PHE A 215 4.75 0.51 21.92
CA PHE A 215 4.04 0.63 20.64
C PHE A 215 2.74 -0.19 20.66
N ARG A 216 2.80 -1.42 21.19
CA ARG A 216 1.62 -2.26 21.37
C ARG A 216 0.59 -1.63 22.31
N LYS A 217 1.01 -1.04 23.43
CA LYS A 217 0.09 -0.34 24.35
C LYS A 217 -0.63 0.81 23.63
N LYS A 218 0.09 1.64 22.87
CA LYS A 218 -0.49 2.78 22.14
C LYS A 218 -1.50 2.33 21.08
N TRP A 219 -1.18 1.27 20.34
CA TRP A 219 -1.97 0.76 19.22
C TRP A 219 -2.68 -0.56 19.54
N MET A 220 -2.99 -0.83 20.81
CA MET A 220 -3.54 -2.12 21.25
C MET A 220 -4.84 -2.48 20.53
N LEU A 221 -5.61 -1.45 20.17
CA LEU A 221 -6.84 -1.58 19.42
C LEU A 221 -6.59 -2.16 18.00
N LEU A 222 -5.42 -1.94 17.42
CA LEU A 222 -5.08 -2.43 16.08
C LEU A 222 -4.33 -3.77 16.17
N LEU A 223 -3.40 -3.85 17.12
CA LEU A 223 -2.43 -4.95 17.26
C LEU A 223 -2.91 -6.10 18.17
N ASP A 224 -4.22 -6.16 18.44
CA ASP A 224 -4.85 -7.27 19.18
C ASP A 224 -4.98 -8.51 18.28
N ASP A 225 -3.88 -9.23 18.16
CA ASP A 225 -3.75 -10.48 17.41
C ASP A 225 -3.01 -11.51 18.30
N PRO A 226 -3.57 -12.72 18.51
CA PRO A 226 -2.95 -13.74 19.36
C PRO A 226 -1.62 -14.27 18.83
N GLU A 227 -1.37 -14.19 17.51
CA GLU A 227 -0.12 -14.65 16.90
C GLU A 227 1.01 -13.63 17.04
N LEU A 228 0.70 -12.37 17.37
CA LEU A 228 1.69 -11.31 17.45
C LEU A 228 2.42 -11.33 18.81
N ALA A 229 3.65 -11.82 18.79
CA ALA A 229 4.52 -11.85 19.97
C ALA A 229 4.86 -10.43 20.46
N VAL A 230 4.87 -10.24 21.78
CA VAL A 230 5.21 -8.98 22.44
C VAL A 230 6.60 -9.10 23.06
N GLU A 231 7.39 -8.04 22.95
CA GLU A 231 8.65 -7.94 23.69
C GLU A 231 8.36 -8.05 25.20
N PRO A 232 9.14 -8.88 25.93
CA PRO A 232 8.95 -9.08 27.37
C PRO A 232 9.15 -7.80 28.20
#